data_AF-A0A9P1GBC5-F1
#
_entry.id   AF-A0A9P1GBC5-F1
#
_cell.length_a   1.000
_cell.length_b   1.000
_cell.length_c   1.000
_cell.angle_alpha   90.00
_cell.angle_beta   90.00
_cell.angle_gamma   90.00
#
_symmetry.space_group_name_H-M   'P 1'
#
loop_
_entity.id
_entity.type
_entity.pdbx_description
1 polymer ?
#
loop_
_entity_poly.entity_id
_entity_poly.type
_entity_poly.pdbx_seq_one_letter_code
_entity_poly.pdbx_strand_id
1 'polypeptide(L)'
;MAEKEEVEAGDQHRILADQVKTNQRASRPFAKAWRSYCDSHGDGFYDPARHPKEFLEDFLKTAADKHADSDDEDSSDSSSRSRSRRRSRRRRRHGTGRHRTRHRRRRRDRGRTRRKGRRRRSSSSSLSGELPTRKAAIKGAERAVAAALKDLEALRAAKPPDEDEAAQVEEEQTQQKEVEQKFEKLKAEIEAAKVDKIRETERKIEEEKATRLKEAEEKLNEAIAKHLRDAETKLRSEAQDRIDAVKKKAEAKLTSAMQEVPSKIESSWALQMTRLEQTARDARAALDALRKESKDK
;
A
#
# COMPACT_ATOMS: atom_id res chain seq x y z
N MET A 1 31.48 -12.98 13.74
CA MET A 1 31.48 -11.51 13.56
C MET A 1 30.49 -11.08 12.48
N ALA A 2 30.34 -11.81 11.36
CA ALA A 2 29.35 -11.51 10.30
C ALA A 2 27.88 -11.45 10.77
N GLU A 3 27.45 -12.34 11.68
CA GLU A 3 26.07 -12.32 12.23
C GLU A 3 25.73 -11.06 13.05
N LYS A 4 26.74 -10.35 13.56
CA LYS A 4 26.53 -9.15 14.37
C LYS A 4 26.30 -7.90 13.50
N GLU A 5 26.88 -7.87 12.30
CA GLU A 5 26.70 -6.78 11.33
C GLU A 5 25.32 -6.82 10.65
N GLU A 6 24.78 -8.01 10.35
CA GLU A 6 23.43 -8.12 9.76
C GLU A 6 22.32 -7.69 10.74
N VAL A 7 22.46 -7.99 12.03
CA VAL A 7 21.47 -7.59 13.05
C VAL A 7 21.52 -6.08 13.29
N GLU A 8 22.70 -5.46 13.31
CA GLU A 8 22.84 -4.00 13.42
C GLU A 8 22.27 -3.26 12.20
N ALA A 9 22.40 -3.81 10.99
CA ALA A 9 21.84 -3.21 9.78
C ALA A 9 20.29 -3.18 9.81
N GLY A 10 19.65 -4.23 10.31
CA GLY A 10 18.19 -4.29 10.48
C GLY A 10 17.67 -3.32 11.54
N ASP A 11 18.41 -3.15 12.64
CA ASP A 11 18.06 -2.18 13.69
C ASP A 11 18.19 -0.73 13.20
N GLN A 12 19.24 -0.42 12.44
CA GLN A 12 19.45 0.90 11.85
C GLN A 12 18.33 1.27 10.86
N HIS A 13 17.92 0.32 10.01
CA HIS A 13 16.79 0.52 9.09
C HIS A 13 15.51 0.90 9.82
N ARG A 14 15.18 0.17 10.90
CA ARG A 14 13.98 0.42 11.69
C ARG A 14 14.01 1.80 12.38
N ILE A 15 15.17 2.18 12.93
CA ILE A 15 15.37 3.50 13.55
C ILE A 15 15.12 4.63 12.54
N LEU A 16 15.70 4.51 11.34
CA LEU A 16 15.53 5.51 10.28
C LEU A 16 14.07 5.59 9.79
N ALA A 17 13.41 4.44 9.63
CA ALA A 17 12.00 4.40 9.25
C ALA A 17 11.10 5.08 10.29
N ASP A 18 11.36 4.89 11.57
CA ASP A 18 10.62 5.53 12.66
C ASP A 18 10.92 7.04 12.75
N GLN A 19 12.15 7.47 12.45
CA GLN A 19 12.52 8.87 12.36
C GLN A 19 11.77 9.59 11.23
N VAL A 20 11.71 9.00 10.04
CA VAL A 20 10.93 9.53 8.91
C VAL A 20 9.44 9.62 9.27
N LYS A 21 8.88 8.58 9.90
CA LYS A 21 7.47 8.61 10.38
C LYS A 21 7.21 9.70 11.41
N THR A 22 8.16 9.94 12.31
CA THR A 22 8.05 10.99 13.33
C THR A 22 8.05 12.37 12.68
N ASN A 23 8.96 12.63 11.76
CA ASN A 23 9.04 13.89 11.03
C ASN A 23 7.83 14.15 10.13
N GLN A 24 7.29 13.09 9.50
CA GLN A 24 6.02 13.19 8.75
C GLN A 24 4.84 13.61 9.63
N ARG A 25 4.81 13.18 10.90
CA ARG A 25 3.75 13.57 11.86
C ARG A 25 3.97 14.97 12.41
N ALA A 26 5.22 15.38 12.57
CA ALA A 26 5.59 16.69 13.10
C ALA A 26 5.36 17.83 12.08
N SER A 27 5.66 17.58 10.80
CA SER A 27 5.69 18.62 9.76
C SER A 27 4.93 18.19 8.50
N ARG A 28 3.90 18.96 8.13
CA ARG A 28 3.17 18.77 6.85
C ARG A 28 4.07 19.04 5.63
N PRO A 29 4.94 20.08 5.62
CA PRO A 29 5.94 20.26 4.57
C PRO A 29 6.87 19.05 4.41
N PHE A 30 7.35 18.49 5.51
CA PHE A 30 8.21 17.30 5.50
C PHE A 30 7.49 16.08 4.90
N ALA A 31 6.23 15.87 5.25
CA ALA A 31 5.42 14.80 4.67
C ALA A 31 5.20 14.98 3.15
N LYS A 32 5.08 16.22 2.66
CA LYS A 32 5.00 16.52 1.22
C LYS A 32 6.34 16.28 0.53
N ALA A 33 7.45 16.69 1.13
CA ALA A 33 8.79 16.46 0.62
C ALA A 33 9.10 14.95 0.51
N TRP A 34 8.71 14.16 1.50
CA TRP A 34 8.82 12.70 1.46
C TRP A 34 8.06 12.09 0.30
N ARG A 35 6.79 12.48 0.10
CA ARG A 35 5.98 11.98 -1.03
C ARG A 35 6.64 12.31 -2.37
N SER A 36 7.06 13.56 -2.55
CA SER A 36 7.75 13.99 -3.77
C SER A 36 9.06 13.23 -4.02
N TYR A 37 9.79 12.91 -2.95
CA TYR A 37 11.01 12.12 -3.05
C TYR A 37 10.72 10.67 -3.45
N CYS A 38 9.70 10.04 -2.85
CA CYS A 38 9.22 8.71 -3.24
C CYS A 38 8.65 8.66 -4.66
N ASP A 39 7.99 9.73 -5.12
CA ASP A 39 7.47 9.82 -6.49
C ASP A 39 8.60 9.87 -7.53
N SER A 40 9.76 10.43 -7.14
CA SER A 40 10.91 10.61 -8.04
C SER A 40 11.87 9.42 -8.02
N HIS A 41 12.02 8.74 -6.86
CA HIS A 41 13.06 7.73 -6.65
C HIS A 41 12.55 6.38 -6.09
N GLY A 42 11.29 6.29 -5.65
CA GLY A 42 10.79 5.20 -4.79
C GLY A 42 9.62 4.38 -5.35
N ASP A 43 9.45 4.34 -6.68
CA ASP A 43 8.42 3.55 -7.39
C ASP A 43 6.98 3.69 -6.85
N GLY A 44 6.65 4.84 -6.24
CA GLY A 44 5.30 5.16 -5.76
C GLY A 44 4.87 4.50 -4.44
N PHE A 45 5.79 3.87 -3.69
CA PHE A 45 5.50 3.40 -2.33
C PHE A 45 5.90 4.45 -1.28
N TYR A 46 4.97 4.82 -0.40
CA TYR A 46 5.22 5.88 0.60
C TYR A 46 5.54 5.37 2.00
N ASP A 47 5.59 4.05 2.22
CA ASP A 47 5.87 3.47 3.53
C ASP A 47 7.38 3.45 3.78
N PRO A 48 7.91 4.20 4.78
CA PRO A 48 9.34 4.23 5.07
C PRO A 48 9.93 2.86 5.42
N ALA A 49 9.11 1.93 5.95
CA ALA A 49 9.59 0.59 6.29
C ALA A 49 9.83 -0.31 5.07
N ARG A 50 9.41 0.11 3.86
CA ARG A 50 9.58 -0.65 2.61
C ARG A 50 10.80 -0.21 1.80
N HIS A 51 11.41 0.91 2.17
CA HIS A 51 12.57 1.45 1.46
C HIS A 51 13.88 0.93 2.08
N PRO A 52 14.95 0.73 1.30
CA PRO A 52 16.24 0.28 1.83
C PRO A 52 16.86 1.36 2.74
N LYS A 53 17.80 0.94 3.59
CA LYS A 53 18.45 1.83 4.58
C LYS A 53 19.08 3.07 3.93
N GLU A 54 19.85 2.87 2.86
CA GLU A 54 20.55 3.93 2.12
C GLU A 54 19.58 5.00 1.61
N PHE A 55 18.40 4.59 1.13
CA PHE A 55 17.36 5.50 0.65
C PHE A 55 16.79 6.39 1.76
N LEU A 56 16.63 5.83 2.97
CA LEU A 56 16.16 6.60 4.13
C LEU A 56 17.22 7.61 4.61
N GLU A 57 18.50 7.23 4.56
CA GLU A 57 19.62 8.11 4.90
C GLU A 57 19.75 9.27 3.90
N ASP A 58 19.70 8.99 2.61
CA ASP A 58 19.76 10.00 1.54
C ASP A 58 18.60 11.00 1.63
N PHE A 59 17.38 10.51 1.88
CA PHE A 59 16.24 11.40 2.08
C PHE A 59 16.43 12.29 3.32
N LEU A 60 16.83 11.74 4.46
CA LEU A 60 17.02 12.52 5.69
C LEU A 60 18.11 13.58 5.53
N LYS A 61 19.17 13.29 4.77
CA LYS A 61 20.23 14.25 4.44
C LYS A 61 19.70 15.39 3.56
N THR A 62 19.00 15.07 2.47
CA THR A 62 18.42 16.10 1.58
C THR A 62 17.33 16.93 2.25
N ALA A 63 16.57 16.34 3.19
CA ALA A 63 15.58 17.06 3.96
C ALA A 63 16.22 18.01 4.99
N ALA A 64 17.35 17.63 5.59
CA ALA A 64 18.11 18.50 6.48
C ALA A 64 18.67 19.73 5.74
N ASP A 65 19.21 19.53 4.53
CA ASP A 65 19.76 20.62 3.72
C ASP A 65 18.68 21.63 3.27
N LYS A 66 17.48 21.15 2.89
CA LYS A 66 16.38 22.02 2.43
C LYS A 66 15.71 22.84 3.54
N HIS A 67 15.77 22.37 4.78
CA HIS A 67 15.23 23.10 5.92
C HIS A 67 16.12 24.25 6.39
N ALA A 68 17.40 24.30 5.99
CA ALA A 68 18.30 25.39 6.35
C ALA A 68 18.14 26.66 5.48
N ASP A 69 17.48 26.54 4.31
CA ASP A 69 17.43 27.60 3.28
C ASP A 69 16.05 28.26 3.12
N SER A 70 15.07 27.95 3.98
CA SER A 70 13.66 28.35 3.76
C SER A 70 12.95 28.91 5.00
N ASP A 71 13.60 29.81 5.72
CA ASP A 71 13.00 30.61 6.81
C ASP A 71 12.36 31.95 6.35
N ASP A 72 12.26 32.23 5.04
CA ASP A 72 11.89 33.58 4.53
C ASP A 72 10.72 33.67 3.51
N GLU A 73 9.76 32.73 3.48
CA GLU A 73 8.50 32.95 2.73
C GLU A 73 7.24 32.62 3.54
N ASP A 74 6.94 33.53 4.47
CA ASP A 74 5.60 33.78 4.98
C ASP A 74 4.91 34.86 4.11
N SER A 75 3.58 34.74 3.97
CA SER A 75 2.62 35.74 3.47
C SER A 75 2.21 35.74 1.98
N SER A 76 1.12 35.01 1.68
CA SER A 76 -0.07 35.49 0.92
C SER A 76 -1.05 34.32 0.68
N ASP A 77 -2.10 34.15 1.50
CA ASP A 77 -3.42 34.81 1.42
C ASP A 77 -4.18 34.48 0.10
N SER A 78 -5.06 33.47 0.08
CA SER A 78 -6.51 33.49 0.34
C SER A 78 -7.40 33.80 -0.88
N SER A 79 -8.23 32.84 -1.30
CA SER A 79 -9.62 33.12 -1.73
C SER A 79 -10.52 31.87 -1.84
N SER A 80 -11.31 31.66 -0.79
CA SER A 80 -12.77 31.51 -0.81
C SER A 80 -13.47 30.57 -1.81
N ARG A 81 -14.08 29.49 -1.28
CA ARG A 81 -15.51 29.19 -1.54
C ARG A 81 -16.13 28.25 -0.50
N SER A 82 -16.65 28.90 0.55
CA SER A 82 -17.65 28.39 1.47
C SER A 82 -18.98 28.09 0.75
N ARG A 83 -19.50 26.85 0.84
CA ARG A 83 -20.95 26.60 0.79
C ARG A 83 -21.38 25.50 1.78
N SER A 84 -22.01 25.98 2.85
CA SER A 84 -23.18 25.43 3.53
C SER A 84 -23.16 24.03 4.14
N ARG A 85 -22.86 24.05 5.44
CA ARG A 85 -23.54 23.31 6.50
C ARG A 85 -25.08 23.34 6.32
N ARG A 86 -25.73 22.18 6.28
CA ARG A 86 -27.09 22.00 6.83
C ARG A 86 -27.12 20.79 7.76
N ARG A 87 -27.57 21.09 8.98
CA ARG A 87 -27.80 20.20 10.12
C ARG A 87 -29.11 19.41 9.92
N SER A 88 -29.09 18.12 10.22
CA SER A 88 -30.12 17.40 11.01
C SER A 88 -29.43 16.10 11.49
N ARG A 89 -29.17 15.80 12.77
CA ARG A 89 -29.97 15.63 13.99
C ARG A 89 -31.15 14.67 13.84
N ARG A 90 -31.09 13.58 14.66
CA ARG A 90 -32.06 12.48 14.97
C ARG A 90 -32.00 11.29 14.00
N ARG A 91 -31.89 10.00 14.40
CA ARG A 91 -32.13 9.23 15.66
C ARG A 91 -31.13 8.04 15.69
N ARG A 92 -30.44 7.70 16.80
CA ARG A 92 -30.82 6.80 17.93
C ARG A 92 -31.31 5.38 17.54
N ARG A 93 -30.73 4.39 18.26
CA ARG A 93 -31.00 2.92 18.40
C ARG A 93 -30.21 2.03 17.43
N HIS A 94 -29.60 0.89 17.77
CA HIS A 94 -29.39 0.01 18.95
C HIS A 94 -28.01 -0.65 18.67
N GLY A 95 -27.13 -1.07 19.59
CA GLY A 95 -27.34 -1.67 20.90
C GLY A 95 -27.04 -3.17 20.89
N THR A 96 -25.79 -3.59 20.65
CA THR A 96 -25.23 -4.89 21.09
C THR A 96 -23.70 -4.71 21.24
N GLY A 97 -23.06 -4.69 22.40
CA GLY A 97 -23.35 -5.44 23.61
C GLY A 97 -22.62 -6.78 23.58
N ARG A 98 -21.28 -6.80 23.65
CA ARG A 98 -20.56 -7.97 24.18
C ARG A 98 -19.38 -7.59 25.06
N HIS A 99 -19.68 -7.78 26.33
CA HIS A 99 -18.90 -7.65 27.55
C HIS A 99 -17.44 -8.13 27.48
N ARG A 100 -16.56 -7.24 27.92
CA ARG A 100 -15.42 -7.59 28.76
C ARG A 100 -15.94 -7.93 30.15
N THR A 101 -15.61 -9.12 30.66
CA THR A 101 -15.71 -9.44 32.09
C THR A 101 -14.44 -10.15 32.54
N ARG A 102 -13.58 -9.38 33.22
CA ARG A 102 -12.62 -9.87 34.21
C ARG A 102 -13.38 -10.30 35.47
N HIS A 103 -13.12 -11.50 35.95
CA HIS A 103 -13.20 -11.98 37.35
C HIS A 103 -12.80 -13.47 37.28
N ARG A 104 -12.12 -14.13 38.22
CA ARG A 104 -11.77 -13.86 39.62
C ARG A 104 -10.69 -14.88 40.00
N ARG A 105 -9.68 -14.44 40.76
CA ARG A 105 -8.84 -15.31 41.59
C ARG A 105 -9.72 -16.12 42.54
N ARG A 106 -9.49 -17.44 42.68
CA ARG A 106 -9.72 -18.19 43.94
C ARG A 106 -8.71 -19.32 44.10
N ARG A 107 -7.81 -19.13 45.07
CA ARG A 107 -7.11 -20.17 45.83
C ARG A 107 -8.12 -20.96 46.69
N ARG A 108 -7.93 -22.28 46.79
CA ARG A 108 -8.29 -23.22 47.88
C ARG A 108 -7.49 -24.49 47.53
N ASP A 109 -6.44 -24.92 48.22
CA ASP A 109 -6.14 -25.13 49.64
C ASP A 109 -7.07 -26.12 50.36
N ARG A 110 -6.42 -27.20 50.83
CA ARG A 110 -6.76 -28.14 51.91
C ARG A 110 -7.97 -29.07 51.79
N GLY A 111 -7.67 -30.37 51.77
CA GLY A 111 -8.63 -31.46 51.99
C GLY A 111 -8.01 -32.76 52.51
N ARG A 112 -7.04 -32.66 53.44
CA ARG A 112 -6.43 -33.80 54.15
C ARG A 112 -7.40 -34.32 55.22
N THR A 113 -8.26 -35.29 54.90
CA THR A 113 -9.11 -35.94 55.91
C THR A 113 -8.43 -37.18 56.49
N ARG A 114 -7.87 -36.97 57.68
CA ARG A 114 -7.60 -37.99 58.69
C ARG A 114 -8.92 -38.70 59.05
N ARG A 115 -8.95 -40.04 59.00
CA ARG A 115 -9.91 -40.84 59.78
C ARG A 115 -9.14 -41.67 60.80
N LYS A 116 -9.36 -41.30 62.08
CA LYS A 116 -8.97 -42.04 63.29
C LYS A 116 -9.91 -43.25 63.42
N GLY A 117 -9.35 -44.45 63.49
CA GLY A 117 -10.02 -45.65 64.00
C GLY A 117 -9.29 -46.13 65.25
N ARG A 118 -10.01 -46.17 66.38
CA ARG A 118 -9.55 -46.55 67.72
C ARG A 118 -9.56 -48.07 67.91
N ARG A 119 -8.53 -48.58 68.61
CA ARG A 119 -8.51 -49.63 69.69
C ARG A 119 -9.07 -51.02 69.35
N ARG A 120 -8.36 -52.12 69.61
CA ARG A 120 -8.14 -52.83 70.91
C ARG A 120 -6.89 -53.72 70.75
N ARG A 121 -5.83 -53.67 71.57
CA ARG A 121 -5.58 -54.22 72.93
C ARG A 121 -5.96 -55.70 73.15
N SER A 122 -4.94 -56.56 73.04
CA SER A 122 -4.70 -57.85 73.73
C SER A 122 -3.19 -58.13 73.60
N SER A 123 -2.35 -57.95 74.63
CA SER A 123 -2.03 -58.83 75.76
C SER A 123 -1.44 -60.19 75.37
N SER A 124 -0.36 -60.57 76.08
CA SER A 124 0.45 -61.80 76.00
C SER A 124 1.44 -61.87 74.83
N SER A 125 2.66 -62.34 74.95
CA SER A 125 3.42 -62.88 76.09
C SER A 125 4.89 -62.85 75.71
N SER A 126 5.71 -62.53 76.71
CA SER A 126 7.15 -62.64 76.76
C SER A 126 7.67 -63.99 76.26
N LEU A 127 8.43 -63.97 75.16
CA LEU A 127 9.39 -65.01 74.79
C LEU A 127 10.70 -64.30 74.40
N SER A 128 11.65 -64.38 75.33
CA SER A 128 13.02 -63.93 75.20
C SER A 128 13.77 -64.82 74.21
N GLY A 129 13.85 -64.38 72.96
CA GLY A 129 14.82 -64.83 71.98
C GLY A 129 15.39 -63.58 71.31
N GLU A 130 16.72 -63.46 71.24
CA GLU A 130 17.41 -62.29 70.71
C GLU A 130 16.80 -61.83 69.38
N LEU A 131 16.12 -60.68 69.42
CA LEU A 131 15.46 -60.09 68.27
C LEU A 131 16.51 -59.49 67.34
N PRO A 132 16.50 -59.83 66.04
CA PRO A 132 17.29 -59.14 65.05
C PRO A 132 16.97 -57.64 65.12
N THR A 133 18.01 -56.80 65.05
CA THR A 133 17.82 -55.34 65.05
C THR A 133 16.75 -54.93 64.03
N ARG A 134 15.98 -53.88 64.30
CA ARG A 134 14.89 -53.38 63.42
C ARG A 134 15.30 -53.30 61.94
N LYS A 135 16.58 -52.99 61.69
CA LYS A 135 17.19 -52.95 60.36
C LYS A 135 17.26 -54.34 59.68
N ALA A 136 17.58 -55.39 60.43
CA ALA A 136 17.58 -56.77 59.94
C ALA A 136 16.16 -57.28 59.64
N ALA A 137 15.16 -56.91 60.46
CA ALA A 137 13.76 -57.26 60.21
C ALA A 137 13.20 -56.59 58.94
N ILE A 138 13.51 -55.31 58.71
CA ILE A 138 13.12 -54.60 57.47
C ILE A 138 13.77 -55.26 56.25
N LYS A 139 15.07 -55.57 56.32
CA LYS A 139 15.79 -56.23 55.22
C LYS A 139 15.27 -57.65 54.94
N GLY A 140 14.81 -58.35 55.98
CA GLY A 140 14.13 -59.65 55.84
C GLY A 140 12.78 -59.51 55.15
N ALA A 141 11.98 -58.51 55.51
CA ALA A 141 10.70 -58.22 54.86
C ALA A 141 10.88 -57.80 53.39
N GLU A 142 11.88 -56.96 53.09
CA GLU A 142 12.22 -56.59 51.71
C GLU A 142 12.62 -57.81 50.87
N ARG A 143 13.40 -58.74 51.44
CA ARG A 143 13.74 -60.00 50.78
C ARG A 143 12.53 -60.90 50.57
N ALA A 144 11.61 -60.97 51.54
CA ALA A 144 10.39 -61.75 51.42
C ALA A 144 9.44 -61.17 50.36
N VAL A 145 9.33 -59.84 50.28
CA VAL A 145 8.57 -59.17 49.20
C VAL A 145 9.23 -59.39 47.85
N ALA A 146 10.55 -59.30 47.76
CA ALA A 146 11.27 -59.60 46.52
C ALA A 146 11.10 -61.06 46.09
N ALA A 147 11.11 -62.01 47.03
CA ALA A 147 10.83 -63.42 46.75
C ALA A 147 9.39 -63.62 46.29
N ALA A 148 8.40 -63.03 46.98
CA ALA A 148 7.00 -63.12 46.59
C ALA A 148 6.71 -62.49 45.23
N LEU A 149 7.40 -61.40 44.88
CA LEU A 149 7.32 -60.80 43.53
C LEU A 149 7.91 -61.73 42.48
N LYS A 150 9.04 -62.36 42.77
CA LYS A 150 9.67 -63.35 41.89
C LYS A 150 8.80 -64.59 41.71
N ASP A 151 8.14 -65.06 42.76
CA ASP A 151 7.21 -66.18 42.72
C ASP A 151 5.93 -65.82 41.94
N LEU A 152 5.40 -64.60 42.10
CA LEU A 152 4.29 -64.09 41.29
C LEU A 152 4.66 -63.99 39.81
N GLU A 153 5.87 -63.53 39.50
CA GLU A 153 6.39 -63.44 38.14
C GLU A 153 6.62 -64.83 37.53
N ALA A 154 7.12 -65.79 38.33
CA ALA A 154 7.26 -67.18 37.93
C ALA A 154 5.89 -67.85 37.69
N LEU A 155 4.89 -67.59 38.53
CA LEU A 155 3.51 -68.07 38.32
C LEU A 155 2.86 -67.44 37.09
N ARG A 156 3.15 -66.16 36.82
CA ARG A 156 2.66 -65.47 35.61
C ARG A 156 3.33 -65.98 34.35
N ALA A 157 4.61 -66.34 34.41
CA ALA A 157 5.36 -66.96 33.32
C ALA A 157 4.99 -68.45 33.11
N ALA A 158 4.55 -69.14 34.16
CA ALA A 158 4.10 -70.53 34.10
C ALA A 158 2.64 -70.69 33.66
N LYS A 159 1.87 -69.59 33.56
CA LYS A 159 0.59 -69.59 32.84
C LYS A 159 0.92 -69.59 31.34
N PRO A 160 0.75 -70.70 30.60
CA PRO A 160 0.91 -70.66 29.16
C PRO A 160 -0.06 -69.59 28.62
N PRO A 161 0.34 -68.77 27.64
CA PRO A 161 -0.62 -67.90 26.98
C PRO A 161 -1.73 -68.81 26.45
N ASP A 162 -2.95 -68.63 26.95
CA ASP A 162 -4.11 -69.31 26.39
C ASP A 162 -4.10 -68.96 24.90
N GLU A 163 -4.14 -69.95 24.00
CA GLU A 163 -4.07 -69.73 22.54
C GLU A 163 -5.15 -68.71 22.09
N ASP A 164 -6.25 -68.64 22.84
CA ASP A 164 -7.32 -67.66 22.71
C ASP A 164 -6.90 -66.20 23.02
N GLU A 165 -6.00 -65.94 23.98
CA GLU A 165 -5.50 -64.58 24.28
C GLU A 165 -4.56 -64.09 23.16
N ALA A 166 -3.72 -64.96 22.60
CA ALA A 166 -2.84 -64.61 21.48
C ALA A 166 -3.65 -64.31 20.20
N ALA A 167 -4.68 -65.10 19.92
CA ALA A 167 -5.59 -64.88 18.80
C ALA A 167 -6.36 -63.55 18.95
N GLN A 168 -6.83 -63.22 20.16
CA GLN A 168 -7.49 -61.93 20.43
C GLN A 168 -6.55 -60.74 20.24
N VAL A 169 -5.29 -60.84 20.67
CA VAL A 169 -4.30 -59.77 20.48
C VAL A 169 -3.98 -59.56 19.00
N GLU A 170 -3.86 -60.63 18.20
CA GLU A 170 -3.69 -60.48 16.74
C GLU A 170 -4.92 -59.84 16.08
N GLU A 171 -6.13 -60.27 16.47
CA GLU A 171 -7.36 -59.68 15.96
C GLU A 171 -7.46 -58.18 16.31
N GLU A 172 -7.18 -57.80 17.56
CA GLU A 172 -7.12 -56.40 17.98
C GLU A 172 -6.07 -55.59 17.19
N GLN A 173 -4.89 -56.17 16.91
CA GLN A 173 -3.87 -55.50 16.09
C GLN A 173 -4.32 -55.30 14.63
N THR A 174 -5.04 -56.26 14.05
CA THR A 174 -5.61 -56.09 12.70
C THR A 174 -6.67 -55.00 12.67
N GLN A 175 -7.55 -54.96 13.68
CA GLN A 175 -8.56 -53.91 13.82
C GLN A 175 -7.92 -52.52 14.03
N GLN A 176 -6.86 -52.42 14.84
CA GLN A 176 -6.11 -51.18 15.02
C GLN A 176 -5.49 -50.70 13.70
N LYS A 177 -4.83 -51.59 12.94
CA LYS A 177 -4.27 -51.28 11.62
C LYS A 177 -5.35 -50.81 10.65
N GLU A 178 -6.52 -51.44 10.65
CA GLU A 178 -7.64 -50.98 9.81
C GLU A 178 -8.14 -49.60 10.19
N VAL A 179 -8.26 -49.31 11.50
CA VAL A 179 -8.67 -48.00 11.99
C VAL A 179 -7.64 -46.93 11.61
N GLU A 180 -6.35 -47.23 11.75
CA GLU A 180 -5.26 -46.35 11.33
C GLU A 180 -5.29 -46.08 9.83
N GLN A 181 -5.50 -47.11 9.00
CA GLN A 181 -5.63 -46.94 7.55
C GLN A 181 -6.85 -46.09 7.19
N LYS A 182 -8.00 -46.32 7.84
CA LYS A 182 -9.21 -45.51 7.66
C LYS A 182 -8.97 -44.05 8.09
N PHE A 183 -8.25 -43.83 9.18
CA PHE A 183 -7.91 -42.50 9.67
C PHE A 183 -6.98 -41.76 8.70
N GLU A 184 -5.91 -42.39 8.21
CA GLU A 184 -5.01 -41.77 7.24
C GLU A 184 -5.72 -41.52 5.90
N LYS A 185 -6.64 -42.39 5.48
CA LYS A 185 -7.48 -42.15 4.30
C LYS A 185 -8.36 -40.90 4.48
N LEU A 186 -9.07 -40.78 5.62
CA LEU A 186 -9.89 -39.60 5.91
C LEU A 186 -9.05 -38.32 5.99
N LYS A 187 -7.86 -38.40 6.57
CA LYS A 187 -6.92 -37.28 6.64
C LYS A 187 -6.46 -36.86 5.24
N ALA A 188 -6.12 -37.81 4.37
CA ALA A 188 -5.77 -37.54 2.98
C ALA A 188 -6.94 -36.91 2.20
N GLU A 189 -8.16 -37.40 2.40
CA GLU A 189 -9.37 -36.82 1.80
C GLU A 189 -9.62 -35.38 2.27
N ILE A 190 -9.43 -35.11 3.57
CA ILE A 190 -9.55 -33.75 4.14
C ILE A 190 -8.47 -32.82 3.57
N GLU A 191 -7.21 -33.27 3.49
CA GLU A 191 -6.13 -32.46 2.92
C GLU A 191 -6.35 -32.21 1.42
N ALA A 192 -6.81 -33.21 0.66
CA ALA A 192 -7.18 -33.03 -0.74
C ALA A 192 -8.31 -31.98 -0.89
N ALA A 193 -9.36 -32.08 -0.08
CA ALA A 193 -10.46 -31.11 -0.08
C ALA A 193 -9.99 -29.68 0.28
N LYS A 194 -9.03 -29.52 1.19
CA LYS A 194 -8.42 -28.22 1.51
C LYS A 194 -7.64 -27.66 0.32
N VAL A 195 -6.82 -28.48 -0.32
CA VAL A 195 -6.03 -28.07 -1.50
C VAL A 195 -6.95 -27.63 -2.64
N ASP A 196 -8.02 -28.38 -2.90
CA ASP A 196 -9.00 -28.00 -3.93
C ASP A 196 -9.71 -26.70 -3.58
N LYS A 197 -10.02 -26.48 -2.30
CA LYS A 197 -10.60 -25.20 -1.87
C LYS A 197 -9.65 -24.03 -2.05
N ILE A 198 -8.37 -24.22 -1.74
CA ILE A 198 -7.32 -23.21 -1.95
C ILE A 198 -7.25 -22.87 -3.45
N ARG A 199 -7.14 -23.88 -4.33
CA ARG A 199 -7.10 -23.68 -5.78
C ARG A 199 -8.35 -22.95 -6.32
N GLU A 200 -9.53 -23.30 -5.83
CA GLU A 200 -10.78 -22.61 -6.20
C GLU A 200 -10.73 -21.13 -5.80
N THR A 201 -10.22 -20.82 -4.60
CA THR A 201 -10.09 -19.43 -4.14
C THR A 201 -9.02 -18.66 -4.90
N GLU A 202 -7.90 -19.29 -5.23
CA GLU A 202 -6.84 -18.70 -6.06
C GLU A 202 -7.37 -18.34 -7.44
N ARG A 203 -8.08 -19.26 -8.10
CA ARG A 203 -8.72 -19.00 -9.39
C ARG A 203 -9.70 -17.83 -9.33
N LYS A 204 -10.54 -17.74 -8.29
CA LYS A 204 -11.46 -16.61 -8.11
C LYS A 204 -10.71 -15.29 -7.92
N ILE A 205 -9.64 -15.30 -7.13
CA ILE A 205 -8.80 -14.13 -6.92
C ILE A 205 -8.12 -13.71 -8.23
N GLU A 206 -7.65 -14.65 -9.05
CA GLU A 206 -7.06 -14.38 -10.37
C GLU A 206 -8.08 -13.79 -11.34
N GLU A 207 -9.29 -14.34 -11.40
CA GLU A 207 -10.39 -13.82 -12.22
C GLU A 207 -10.80 -12.39 -11.79
N GLU A 208 -10.90 -12.13 -10.48
CA GLU A 208 -11.15 -10.78 -9.95
C GLU A 208 -9.99 -9.81 -10.24
N LYS A 209 -8.74 -10.26 -10.14
CA LYS A 209 -7.57 -9.44 -10.50
C LYS A 209 -7.58 -9.11 -11.99
N ALA A 210 -7.84 -10.09 -12.84
CA ALA A 210 -7.88 -9.90 -14.29
C ALA A 210 -8.99 -8.94 -14.72
N THR A 211 -10.17 -9.03 -14.13
CA THR A 211 -11.28 -8.10 -14.39
C THR A 211 -10.95 -6.69 -13.92
N ARG A 212 -10.40 -6.51 -12.72
CA ARG A 212 -9.98 -5.19 -12.24
C ARG A 212 -8.88 -4.56 -13.08
N LEU A 213 -7.92 -5.36 -13.56
CA LEU A 213 -6.87 -4.87 -14.45
C LEU A 213 -7.45 -4.40 -15.78
N LYS A 214 -8.35 -5.17 -16.39
CA LYS A 214 -9.06 -4.74 -17.61
C LYS A 214 -9.85 -3.45 -17.41
N GLU A 215 -10.61 -3.32 -16.32
CA GLU A 215 -11.32 -2.08 -16.01
C GLU A 215 -10.39 -0.87 -15.81
N ALA A 216 -9.22 -1.10 -15.21
CA ALA A 216 -8.22 -0.04 -15.02
C ALA A 216 -7.61 0.39 -16.36
N GLU A 217 -7.29 -0.57 -17.23
CA GLU A 217 -6.81 -0.31 -18.60
C GLU A 217 -7.85 0.46 -19.42
N GLU A 218 -9.12 0.06 -19.37
CA GLU A 218 -10.21 0.77 -20.06
C GLU A 218 -10.35 2.21 -19.57
N LYS A 219 -10.30 2.45 -18.25
CA LYS A 219 -10.34 3.82 -17.69
C LYS A 219 -9.14 4.66 -18.10
N LEU A 220 -7.94 4.08 -18.15
CA LEU A 220 -6.74 4.77 -18.63
C LEU A 220 -6.88 5.13 -20.11
N ASN A 221 -7.34 4.19 -20.94
CA ASN A 221 -7.59 4.43 -22.36
C ASN A 221 -8.64 5.53 -22.58
N GLU A 222 -9.72 5.54 -21.80
CA GLU A 222 -10.74 6.60 -21.85
C GLU A 222 -10.17 7.96 -21.45
N ALA A 223 -9.35 8.02 -20.40
CA ALA A 223 -8.70 9.25 -19.96
C ALA A 223 -7.72 9.78 -21.02
N ILE A 224 -6.91 8.91 -21.63
CA ILE A 224 -6.01 9.26 -22.73
C ILE A 224 -6.81 9.79 -23.92
N ALA A 225 -7.88 9.09 -24.32
CA ALA A 225 -8.73 9.53 -25.43
C ALA A 225 -9.42 10.87 -25.17
N LYS A 226 -9.78 11.17 -23.92
CA LYS A 226 -10.30 12.49 -23.53
C LYS A 226 -9.22 13.57 -23.65
N HIS A 227 -8.03 13.33 -23.09
CA HIS A 227 -6.93 14.29 -23.17
C HIS A 227 -6.50 14.58 -24.62
N LEU A 228 -6.50 13.57 -25.49
CA LEU A 228 -6.20 13.76 -26.91
C LEU A 228 -7.25 14.62 -27.61
N ARG A 229 -8.56 14.43 -27.33
CA ARG A 229 -9.64 15.28 -27.87
C ARG A 229 -9.53 16.72 -27.37
N ASP A 230 -9.23 16.91 -26.09
CA ASP A 230 -9.05 18.24 -25.51
C ASP A 230 -7.83 18.96 -26.13
N ALA A 231 -6.73 18.23 -26.35
CA ALA A 231 -5.55 18.75 -27.03
C ALA A 231 -5.83 19.09 -28.51
N GLU A 232 -6.54 18.22 -29.22
CA GLU A 232 -6.91 18.44 -30.62
C GLU A 232 -7.81 19.67 -30.78
N THR A 233 -8.84 19.81 -29.95
CA THR A 233 -9.73 20.98 -29.99
C THR A 233 -8.99 22.28 -29.70
N LYS A 234 -8.08 22.28 -28.72
CA LYS A 234 -7.21 23.42 -28.42
C LYS A 234 -6.32 23.78 -29.62
N LEU A 235 -5.59 22.81 -30.18
CA LEU A 235 -4.72 23.04 -31.33
C LEU A 235 -5.50 23.53 -32.56
N ARG A 236 -6.69 22.99 -32.80
CA ARG A 236 -7.59 23.45 -33.88
C ARG A 236 -8.01 24.90 -33.67
N SER A 237 -8.38 25.28 -32.45
CA SER A 237 -8.74 26.68 -32.15
C SER A 237 -7.54 27.62 -32.33
N GLU A 238 -6.36 27.26 -31.83
CA GLU A 238 -5.14 28.07 -32.01
C GLU A 238 -4.73 28.20 -33.48
N ALA A 239 -4.87 27.12 -34.26
CA ALA A 239 -4.62 27.16 -35.70
C ALA A 239 -5.61 28.08 -36.42
N GLN A 240 -6.89 28.01 -36.06
CA GLN A 240 -7.92 28.88 -36.62
C GLN A 240 -7.67 30.35 -36.29
N ASP A 241 -7.33 30.67 -35.04
CA ASP A 241 -7.00 32.02 -34.61
C ASP A 241 -5.79 32.59 -35.39
N ARG A 242 -4.77 31.76 -35.65
CA ARG A 242 -3.63 32.14 -36.49
C ARG A 242 -4.03 32.41 -37.94
N ILE A 243 -4.88 31.56 -38.51
CA ILE A 243 -5.40 31.75 -39.87
C ILE A 243 -6.17 33.07 -39.95
N ASP A 244 -7.06 33.34 -39.00
CA ASP A 244 -7.89 34.54 -39.01
C ASP A 244 -7.06 35.81 -38.75
N ALA A 245 -6.03 35.73 -37.90
CA ALA A 245 -5.08 36.82 -37.73
C ALA A 245 -4.30 37.14 -39.00
N VAL A 246 -3.88 36.12 -39.76
CA VAL A 246 -3.20 36.29 -41.06
C VAL A 246 -4.15 36.88 -42.09
N LYS A 247 -5.39 36.37 -42.17
CA LYS A 247 -6.43 36.91 -43.07
C LYS A 247 -6.71 38.38 -42.79
N LYS A 248 -6.95 38.74 -41.53
CA LYS A 248 -7.19 40.13 -41.13
C LYS A 248 -6.02 41.06 -41.49
N LYS A 249 -4.78 40.60 -41.34
CA LYS A 249 -3.59 41.35 -41.78
C LYS A 249 -3.53 41.51 -43.30
N ALA A 250 -3.87 40.46 -44.05
CA ALA A 250 -3.91 40.50 -45.50
C ALA A 250 -5.01 41.44 -46.01
N GLU A 251 -6.21 41.38 -45.42
CA GLU A 251 -7.32 42.30 -45.69
C GLU A 251 -6.94 43.74 -45.38
N ALA A 252 -6.32 44.01 -44.22
CA ALA A 252 -5.84 45.34 -43.88
C ALA A 252 -4.82 45.87 -44.90
N LYS A 253 -3.85 45.04 -45.32
CA LYS A 253 -2.90 45.41 -46.39
C LYS A 253 -3.59 45.70 -47.71
N LEU A 254 -4.56 44.87 -48.09
CA LEU A 254 -5.34 45.08 -49.32
C LEU A 254 -6.12 46.39 -49.23
N THR A 255 -6.80 46.67 -48.11
CA THR A 255 -7.54 47.93 -47.93
C THR A 255 -6.63 49.15 -47.97
N SER A 256 -5.44 49.09 -47.35
CA SER A 256 -4.43 50.16 -47.43
C SER A 256 -3.95 50.38 -48.87
N ALA A 257 -3.64 49.29 -49.59
CA ALA A 257 -3.23 49.36 -50.98
C ALA A 257 -4.34 49.96 -51.88
N MET A 258 -5.60 49.58 -51.64
CA MET A 258 -6.76 50.14 -52.34
C MET A 258 -6.97 51.64 -52.05
N GLN A 259 -6.58 52.14 -50.87
CA GLN A 259 -6.63 53.57 -50.55
C GLN A 259 -5.45 54.35 -51.15
N GLU A 260 -4.26 53.74 -51.25
CA GLU A 260 -3.06 54.36 -51.80
C GLU A 260 -3.08 54.47 -53.34
N VAL A 261 -3.70 53.53 -54.04
CA VAL A 261 -3.68 53.52 -55.52
C VAL A 261 -4.40 54.75 -56.10
N PRO A 262 -5.63 55.12 -55.69
CA PRO A 262 -6.30 56.33 -56.17
C PRO A 262 -5.49 57.60 -55.90
N SER A 263 -4.90 57.76 -54.71
CA SER A 263 -4.11 58.96 -54.40
C SER A 263 -2.83 59.07 -55.24
N LYS A 264 -2.18 57.94 -55.54
CA LYS A 264 -1.03 57.88 -56.47
C LYS A 264 -1.45 58.21 -57.90
N ILE A 265 -2.63 57.74 -58.32
CA ILE A 265 -3.19 58.08 -59.64
C ILE A 265 -3.50 59.59 -59.68
N GLU A 266 -4.25 60.12 -58.72
CA GLU A 266 -4.61 61.54 -58.64
C GLU A 266 -3.38 62.47 -58.63
N SER A 267 -2.36 62.14 -57.83
CA SER A 267 -1.11 62.92 -57.80
C SER A 267 -0.33 62.84 -59.11
N SER A 268 -0.26 61.66 -59.74
CA SER A 268 0.35 61.49 -61.07
C SER A 268 -0.38 62.31 -62.13
N TRP A 269 -1.72 62.26 -62.14
CA TRP A 269 -2.55 63.06 -63.05
C TRP A 269 -2.39 64.56 -62.78
N ALA A 270 -2.31 65.00 -61.52
CA ALA A 270 -2.06 66.39 -61.18
C ALA A 270 -0.69 66.88 -61.68
N LEU A 271 0.35 66.05 -61.56
CA LEU A 271 1.68 66.34 -62.13
C LEU A 271 1.65 66.42 -63.66
N GLN A 272 0.91 65.53 -64.32
CA GLN A 272 0.74 65.60 -65.78
C GLN A 272 -0.02 66.87 -66.19
N MET A 273 -1.10 67.22 -65.48
CA MET A 273 -1.89 68.42 -65.74
C MET A 273 -1.08 69.69 -65.57
N THR A 274 -0.31 69.82 -64.48
CA THR A 274 0.58 70.98 -64.26
C THR A 274 1.66 71.10 -65.34
N ARG A 275 2.22 69.98 -65.79
CA ARG A 275 3.17 69.98 -66.92
C ARG A 275 2.50 70.44 -68.21
N LEU A 276 1.29 69.96 -68.51
CA LEU A 276 0.53 70.38 -69.69
C LEU A 276 0.18 71.88 -69.62
N GLU A 277 -0.28 72.36 -68.47
CA GLU A 277 -0.53 73.79 -68.25
C GLU A 277 0.71 74.64 -68.48
N GLN A 278 1.87 74.20 -67.96
CA GLN A 278 3.13 74.92 -68.16
C GLN A 278 3.50 74.96 -69.64
N THR A 279 3.44 73.83 -70.36
CA THR A 279 3.70 73.82 -71.80
C THR A 279 2.73 74.71 -72.58
N ALA A 280 1.45 74.79 -72.17
CA ALA A 280 0.47 75.67 -72.78
C ALA A 280 0.78 77.15 -72.48
N ARG A 281 1.24 77.49 -71.26
CA ARG A 281 1.70 78.86 -70.92
C ARG A 281 2.90 79.25 -71.76
N ASP A 282 3.89 78.36 -71.86
CA ASP A 282 5.11 78.60 -72.63
C ASP A 282 4.79 78.79 -74.12
N ALA A 283 3.89 77.97 -74.68
CA ALA A 283 3.42 78.11 -76.06
C ALA A 283 2.68 79.44 -76.30
N ARG A 284 1.83 79.88 -75.37
CA ARG A 284 1.16 81.19 -75.45
C ARG A 284 2.17 82.34 -75.40
N ALA A 285 3.13 82.28 -74.48
CA ALA A 285 4.18 83.28 -74.37
C ALA A 285 5.04 83.37 -75.65
N ALA A 286 5.35 82.23 -76.28
CA ALA A 286 6.05 82.19 -77.56
C ALA A 286 5.23 82.83 -78.70
N LEU A 287 3.91 82.57 -78.77
CA LEU A 287 3.02 83.21 -79.75
C LEU A 287 2.95 84.73 -79.56
N ASP A 288 2.85 85.20 -78.31
CA ASP A 288 2.84 86.63 -78.01
C ASP A 288 4.17 87.31 -78.37
N ALA A 289 5.31 86.62 -78.19
CA ALA A 289 6.62 87.10 -78.62
C ALA A 289 6.70 87.23 -80.15
N LEU A 290 6.27 86.20 -80.90
CA LEU A 290 6.20 86.25 -82.37
C LEU A 290 5.28 87.39 -82.85
N ARG A 291 4.15 87.62 -82.17
CA ARG A 291 3.22 88.71 -82.49
C ARG A 291 3.82 90.09 -82.26
N LYS A 292 4.67 90.26 -81.24
CA LYS A 292 5.41 91.51 -81.00
C LYS A 292 6.48 91.72 -82.09
N GLU A 293 7.26 90.68 -82.40
CA GLU A 293 8.29 90.76 -83.45
C GLU A 293 7.69 91.11 -84.83
N SER A 294 6.48 90.63 -85.13
CA SER A 294 5.76 90.99 -86.36
C SER A 294 5.22 92.42 -86.38
N LYS A 295 5.10 93.11 -85.24
CA LYS A 295 4.67 94.52 -85.17
C LYS A 295 5.82 95.50 -85.30
N ASP A 296 7.03 95.08 -84.95
CA ASP A 296 8.25 95.91 -84.99
C ASP A 296 8.97 95.86 -86.35
N LYS A 297 8.53 95.00 -87.27
CA LYS A 297 8.96 94.92 -88.68
C LYS A 297 7.97 95.63 -89.59
#